data_AF-A0A2A9CLD7-F1
#
_entry.id   AF-A0A2A9CLD7-F1
#
_cell.length_a   1.000
_cell.length_b   1.000
_cell.length_c   1.000
_cell.angle_alpha   90.00
_cell.angle_beta   90.00
_cell.angle_gamma   90.00
#
_symmetry.space_group_name_H-M   'P 1'
#
loop_
_entity.id
_entity.type
_entity.pdbx_description
1 polymer ?
#
loop_
_entity_poly.entity_id
_entity_poly.type
_entity_poly.pdbx_seq_one_letter_code
_entity_poly.pdbx_strand_id
1 'polypeptide(L)'
;MSMNVEPYLSQIQAIETVQKYGKVTQVIGLTIESLGPEVKIGELCYLYPAPLKEPIEAEVVGFRENRVLLMPMHDLSEIGPGCLVVATGQPLEVRVGYSLLGAILDGRGRPLDQTDLPGGLKAVSTNRKPPNPMTRPRITTPFQLGVRAIDGLLTVGQGQRIGIFAGSGVGKSTLMGMAARNSEADVNVIALIGERGREVRDFIERDLGEEGLKKSVIVVATSDQPPLQRIKGKLTATSIAEFFRDQGKNVMLMMDSVTRFAMAQREVGLAIGEPPTSKGYTPSVFALLPKLLERSGTAETGSITAFYTVLVDGDDMNEPIADAVRGILDGHIVLDRKLAQKGQYPAINVPQSVSRVMKEIVTPAHMKSAEEFKRLLAVYVSSEDLINIGAYKAGTNSNIDKAISIHPEIEKYIKQGIDDQASFEESKDRLLSRFGKDD
;
A
#
# COMPACT_ATOMS: atom_id res chain seq x y z
N MET A 1 27.92 37.53 -20.66
CA MET A 1 27.92 36.06 -20.55
C MET A 1 27.38 35.50 -21.86
N SER A 2 28.20 34.79 -22.65
CA SER A 2 27.73 34.09 -23.85
C SER A 2 26.96 32.84 -23.40
N MET A 3 25.68 32.75 -23.76
CA MET A 3 24.85 31.59 -23.46
C MET A 3 25.46 30.34 -24.13
N ASN A 4 25.72 29.28 -23.36
CA ASN A 4 26.22 28.03 -23.93
C ASN A 4 25.07 27.35 -24.71
N VAL A 5 25.18 27.33 -26.03
CA VAL A 5 24.16 26.80 -26.96
C VAL A 5 24.37 25.34 -27.35
N GLU A 6 25.53 24.74 -27.03
CA GLU A 6 25.85 23.35 -27.40
C GLU A 6 24.84 22.31 -26.90
N PRO A 7 24.29 22.40 -25.67
CA PRO A 7 23.27 21.45 -25.21
C PRO A 7 22.00 21.49 -26.06
N TYR A 8 21.60 22.68 -26.53
CA TYR A 8 20.40 22.87 -27.34
C TYR A 8 20.62 22.40 -28.79
N LEU A 9 21.79 22.69 -29.37
CA LEU A 9 22.15 22.20 -30.71
C LEU A 9 22.25 20.67 -30.77
N SER A 10 22.77 20.06 -29.71
CA SER A 10 22.81 18.59 -29.57
C SER A 10 21.41 17.99 -29.49
N GLN A 11 20.48 18.63 -28.79
CA GLN A 11 19.08 18.21 -28.78
C GLN A 11 18.43 18.33 -30.16
N ILE A 12 18.67 19.42 -30.89
CA ILE A 12 18.09 19.63 -32.24
C ILE A 12 18.57 18.55 -33.22
N GLN A 13 19.85 18.18 -33.18
CA GLN A 13 20.39 17.12 -34.06
C GLN A 13 19.84 15.72 -33.73
N ALA A 14 19.46 15.48 -32.47
CA ALA A 14 18.88 14.22 -32.02
C ALA A 14 17.36 14.14 -32.19
N ILE A 15 16.69 15.22 -32.62
CA ILE A 15 15.24 15.23 -32.84
C ILE A 15 14.89 14.36 -34.05
N GLU A 16 14.00 13.39 -33.82
CA GLU A 16 13.38 12.61 -34.88
C GLU A 16 12.35 13.50 -35.60
N THR A 17 12.61 13.82 -36.88
CA THR A 17 11.77 14.73 -37.68
C THR A 17 10.55 14.06 -38.30
N VAL A 18 10.41 12.75 -38.11
CA VAL A 18 9.30 11.94 -38.61
C VAL A 18 8.53 11.39 -37.42
N GLN A 19 7.24 11.74 -37.32
CA GLN A 19 6.37 11.17 -36.30
C GLN A 19 5.68 9.92 -36.87
N LYS A 20 6.01 8.75 -36.32
CA LYS A 20 5.37 7.47 -36.69
C LYS A 20 4.05 7.34 -35.92
N TYR A 21 2.97 7.11 -36.66
CA TYR A 21 1.64 6.87 -36.09
C TYR A 21 1.27 5.40 -36.22
N GLY A 22 0.58 4.88 -35.21
CA GLY A 22 -0.21 3.67 -35.33
C GLY A 22 -1.66 3.98 -35.65
N LYS A 23 -2.41 2.93 -35.92
CA LYS A 23 -3.84 3.02 -36.19
C LYS A 23 -4.57 1.90 -35.47
N VAL A 24 -5.59 2.27 -34.69
CA VAL A 24 -6.48 1.32 -34.02
C VAL A 24 -7.14 0.45 -35.09
N THR A 25 -6.98 -0.86 -34.95
CA THR A 25 -7.60 -1.86 -35.83
C THR A 25 -8.88 -2.41 -35.24
N GLN A 26 -8.92 -2.61 -33.93
CA GLN A 26 -10.03 -3.27 -33.25
C GLN A 26 -10.03 -2.90 -31.77
N VAL A 27 -11.22 -2.93 -31.14
CA VAL A 27 -11.41 -2.84 -29.69
C VAL A 27 -12.17 -4.08 -29.24
N ILE A 28 -11.62 -4.81 -28.26
CA ILE A 28 -12.22 -6.04 -27.71
C ILE A 28 -12.22 -5.94 -26.19
N GLY A 29 -13.40 -5.75 -25.60
CA GLY A 29 -13.53 -5.60 -24.14
C GLY A 29 -12.69 -4.41 -23.65
N LEU A 30 -11.67 -4.70 -22.83
CA LEU A 30 -10.75 -3.71 -22.25
C LEU A 30 -9.49 -3.48 -23.09
N THR A 31 -9.27 -4.27 -24.15
CA THR A 31 -8.04 -4.26 -24.94
C THR A 31 -8.27 -3.59 -26.29
N ILE A 32 -7.38 -2.70 -26.68
CA ILE A 32 -7.34 -2.06 -27.99
C ILE A 32 -6.19 -2.68 -28.77
N GLU A 33 -6.46 -3.11 -30.01
CA GLU A 33 -5.43 -3.54 -30.94
C GLU A 33 -5.08 -2.41 -31.90
N SER A 34 -3.79 -2.19 -32.08
CA SER A 34 -3.26 -1.22 -33.05
C SER A 34 -2.23 -1.84 -33.98
N LEU A 35 -2.24 -1.41 -35.23
CA LEU A 35 -1.14 -1.61 -36.16
C LEU A 35 -0.13 -0.48 -35.96
N GLY A 36 1.02 -0.80 -35.37
CA GLY A 36 2.00 0.19 -34.92
C GLY A 36 1.46 1.10 -33.79
N PRO A 37 2.19 2.16 -33.43
CA PRO A 37 3.56 2.47 -33.87
C PRO A 37 4.57 1.49 -33.24
N GLU A 38 5.86 1.65 -33.54
CA GLU A 38 6.94 0.88 -32.88
C GLU A 38 7.06 1.33 -31.43
N VAL A 39 6.76 0.43 -30.49
CA VAL A 39 6.66 0.73 -29.05
C VAL A 39 7.21 -0.41 -28.20
N LYS A 40 7.44 -0.12 -26.91
CA LYS A 40 7.86 -1.09 -25.89
C LYS A 40 6.73 -1.36 -24.90
N ILE A 41 6.80 -2.51 -24.22
CA ILE A 41 5.89 -2.82 -23.12
C ILE A 41 6.02 -1.75 -22.03
N GLY A 42 4.89 -1.25 -21.55
CA GLY A 42 4.80 -0.24 -20.51
C GLY A 42 4.93 1.21 -21.00
N GLU A 43 5.06 1.41 -22.31
CA GLU A 43 5.10 2.74 -22.93
C GLU A 43 3.71 3.37 -22.95
N LEU A 44 3.65 4.67 -22.62
CA LEU A 44 2.42 5.45 -22.71
C LEU A 44 2.16 5.84 -24.17
N CYS A 45 0.90 5.75 -24.57
CA CYS A 45 0.42 6.13 -25.88
C CYS A 45 -0.79 7.05 -25.74
N TYR A 46 -0.94 7.97 -26.69
CA TYR A 46 -2.11 8.80 -26.88
C TYR A 46 -2.95 8.25 -28.03
N LEU A 47 -4.23 8.01 -27.74
CA LEU A 47 -5.24 7.62 -28.70
C LEU A 47 -6.07 8.85 -29.06
N TYR A 48 -6.20 9.16 -30.34
CA TYR A 48 -6.96 10.31 -30.81
C TYR A 48 -8.31 9.87 -31.40
N PRO A 49 -9.45 10.10 -30.69
CA PRO A 49 -10.78 9.83 -31.23
C PRO A 49 -11.07 10.65 -32.50
N ALA A 50 -10.62 11.91 -32.49
CA ALA A 50 -10.68 12.84 -33.60
C ALA A 50 -9.53 13.87 -33.48
N PRO A 51 -9.13 14.56 -34.58
CA PRO A 51 -7.96 15.45 -34.59
C PRO A 51 -7.95 16.59 -33.57
N LEU A 52 -9.12 17.04 -33.09
CA LEU A 52 -9.27 18.17 -32.18
C LEU A 52 -9.84 17.79 -30.80
N LYS A 53 -10.03 16.49 -30.53
CA LYS A 53 -10.46 16.01 -29.22
C LYS A 53 -9.26 15.73 -28.33
N GLU A 54 -9.47 15.82 -27.02
CA GLU A 54 -8.46 15.43 -26.04
C GLU A 54 -8.07 13.95 -26.26
N PRO A 55 -6.76 13.63 -26.31
CA PRO A 55 -6.34 12.26 -26.48
C PRO A 55 -6.62 11.44 -25.23
N ILE A 56 -6.97 10.17 -25.45
CA ILE A 56 -7.11 9.18 -24.39
C ILE A 56 -5.75 8.53 -24.15
N GLU A 57 -5.32 8.50 -22.88
CA GLU A 57 -4.09 7.83 -22.47
C GLU A 57 -4.30 6.31 -22.43
N ALA A 58 -3.36 5.57 -23.01
CA ALA A 58 -3.31 4.12 -22.97
C ALA A 58 -1.88 3.62 -22.79
N GLU A 59 -1.71 2.44 -22.23
CA GLU A 59 -0.40 1.80 -22.09
C GLU A 59 -0.30 0.55 -22.93
N VAL A 60 0.89 0.32 -23.46
CA VAL A 60 1.23 -0.93 -24.15
C VAL A 60 1.33 -2.06 -23.13
N VAL A 61 0.37 -2.97 -23.17
CA VAL A 61 0.27 -4.13 -22.26
C VAL A 61 0.80 -5.42 -22.89
N GLY A 62 1.00 -5.46 -24.21
CA GLY A 62 1.57 -6.62 -24.89
C GLY A 62 1.55 -6.52 -26.40
N PHE A 63 1.85 -7.64 -27.05
CA PHE A 63 1.85 -7.77 -28.51
C PHE A 63 1.25 -9.11 -28.91
N ARG A 64 0.48 -9.15 -30.01
CA ARG A 64 -0.10 -10.38 -30.56
C ARG A 64 -0.14 -10.30 -32.09
N GLU A 65 0.36 -11.31 -32.78
CA GLU A 65 0.26 -11.44 -34.24
C GLU A 65 0.62 -10.14 -34.99
N ASN A 66 1.75 -9.52 -34.60
CA ASN A 66 2.25 -8.24 -35.14
C ASN A 66 1.37 -7.01 -34.86
N ARG A 67 0.50 -7.09 -33.84
CA ARG A 67 -0.31 -5.98 -33.32
C ARG A 67 0.14 -5.57 -31.94
N VAL A 68 0.01 -4.28 -31.66
CA VAL A 68 0.22 -3.70 -30.34
C VAL A 68 -1.07 -3.83 -29.55
N LEU A 69 -0.99 -4.37 -28.33
CA LEU A 69 -2.10 -4.42 -27.39
C LEU A 69 -1.97 -3.24 -26.43
N LEU A 70 -2.98 -2.39 -26.43
CA LEU A 70 -3.09 -1.18 -25.62
C LEU A 70 -4.24 -1.33 -24.65
N MET A 71 -4.08 -0.83 -23.44
CA MET A 71 -5.18 -0.71 -22.48
C MET A 71 -5.31 0.75 -22.05
N PRO A 72 -6.52 1.32 -22.12
CA PRO A 72 -6.73 2.72 -21.75
C PRO A 72 -6.64 2.91 -20.23
N MET A 73 -6.25 4.12 -19.82
CA MET A 73 -6.30 4.57 -18.44
C MET A 73 -7.63 5.27 -18.09
N HIS A 74 -8.46 5.53 -19.11
CA HIS A 74 -9.77 6.20 -19.03
C HIS A 74 -10.84 5.33 -19.67
N ASP A 75 -12.10 5.75 -19.52
CA ASP A 75 -13.21 5.11 -20.22
C ASP A 75 -13.00 5.10 -21.73
N LEU A 76 -13.35 3.96 -22.35
CA LEU A 76 -13.21 3.69 -23.78
C LEU A 76 -14.19 4.47 -24.67
N SER A 77 -15.02 5.34 -24.09
CA SER A 77 -15.99 6.10 -24.86
C SER A 77 -15.26 6.84 -25.98
N GLU A 78 -15.76 6.67 -27.21
CA GLU A 78 -15.29 7.34 -28.42
C GLU A 78 -14.06 6.75 -29.15
N ILE A 79 -13.42 5.68 -28.65
CA ILE A 79 -12.37 4.98 -29.41
C ILE A 79 -12.96 3.92 -30.35
N GLY A 80 -12.53 3.95 -31.61
CA GLY A 80 -12.93 2.98 -32.63
C GLY A 80 -11.85 2.69 -33.67
N PRO A 81 -12.11 1.75 -34.61
CA PRO A 81 -11.21 1.46 -35.71
C PRO A 81 -10.88 2.73 -36.50
N GLY A 82 -9.59 2.96 -36.70
CA GLY A 82 -9.06 4.07 -37.45
C GLY A 82 -8.56 5.26 -36.63
N CYS A 83 -8.82 5.29 -35.32
CA CYS A 83 -8.21 6.27 -34.41
C CYS A 83 -6.67 6.19 -34.48
N LEU A 84 -6.01 7.35 -34.42
CA LEU A 84 -4.55 7.41 -34.44
C LEU A 84 -3.99 7.05 -33.07
N VAL A 85 -2.86 6.35 -33.09
CA VAL A 85 -2.08 5.99 -31.90
C VAL A 85 -0.73 6.67 -31.99
N VAL A 86 -0.36 7.44 -30.97
CA VAL A 86 0.92 8.16 -30.87
C VAL A 86 1.64 7.69 -29.62
N ALA A 87 2.84 7.16 -29.79
CA ALA A 87 3.66 6.77 -28.66
C ALA A 87 4.38 7.98 -28.06
N THR A 88 4.54 8.01 -26.74
CA THR A 88 5.29 9.08 -26.06
C THR A 88 6.79 8.79 -25.96
N GLY A 89 7.24 7.57 -26.28
CA GLY A 89 8.63 7.13 -26.09
C GLY A 89 8.98 6.76 -24.66
N GLN A 90 8.07 6.96 -23.70
CA GLN A 90 8.35 6.83 -22.26
C GLN A 90 7.20 6.16 -21.51
N PRO A 91 7.48 5.49 -20.37
CA PRO A 91 6.43 5.03 -19.47
C PRO A 91 5.72 6.22 -18.79
N LEU A 92 4.60 5.96 -18.12
CA LEU A 92 3.90 6.97 -17.32
C LEU A 92 4.85 7.62 -16.29
N GLU A 93 4.92 8.95 -16.32
CA GLU A 93 5.63 9.77 -15.35
C GLU A 93 4.65 10.51 -14.44
N VAL A 94 5.00 10.64 -13.16
CA VAL A 94 4.30 11.45 -12.18
C VAL A 94 5.12 12.69 -11.84
N ARG A 95 4.44 13.81 -11.59
CA ARG A 95 5.06 15.04 -11.07
C ARG A 95 5.20 14.93 -9.57
N VAL A 96 6.41 15.10 -9.03
CA VAL A 96 6.71 14.98 -7.59
C VAL A 96 7.37 16.25 -7.04
N GLY A 97 7.04 16.58 -5.79
CA GLY A 97 7.55 17.75 -5.08
C GLY A 97 6.86 17.97 -3.73
N TYR A 98 7.43 18.84 -2.89
CA TYR A 98 6.88 19.18 -1.57
C TYR A 98 5.51 19.85 -1.63
N SER A 99 5.21 20.54 -2.73
CA SER A 99 3.91 21.19 -2.95
C SER A 99 2.76 20.21 -3.20
N LEU A 100 3.02 18.90 -3.22
CA LEU A 100 1.97 17.87 -3.22
C LEU A 100 1.39 17.57 -1.84
N LEU A 101 1.99 18.05 -0.75
CA LEU A 101 1.44 17.83 0.59
C LEU A 101 0.04 18.46 0.70
N GLY A 102 -0.93 17.67 1.15
CA GLY A 102 -2.35 18.03 1.16
C GLY A 102 -3.10 17.70 -0.14
N ALA A 103 -2.41 17.29 -1.20
CA ALA A 103 -3.05 16.99 -2.47
C ALA A 103 -3.71 15.60 -2.50
N ILE A 104 -4.83 15.53 -3.22
CA ILE A 104 -5.56 14.30 -3.53
C ILE A 104 -5.47 14.09 -5.04
N LEU A 105 -4.79 13.03 -5.46
CA LEU A 105 -4.41 12.76 -6.84
C LEU A 105 -5.12 11.50 -7.36
N ASP A 106 -5.33 11.44 -8.67
CA ASP A 106 -5.76 10.24 -9.38
C ASP A 106 -4.60 9.25 -9.60
N GLY A 107 -4.91 8.09 -10.19
CA GLY A 107 -3.89 7.06 -10.49
C GLY A 107 -2.73 7.50 -11.38
N ARG A 108 -2.88 8.62 -12.11
CA ARG A 108 -1.86 9.22 -12.99
C ARG A 108 -1.09 10.36 -12.33
N GLY A 109 -1.46 10.75 -11.11
CA GLY A 109 -0.85 11.87 -10.39
C GLY A 109 -1.44 13.24 -10.74
N ARG A 110 -2.66 13.29 -11.31
CA ARG A 110 -3.39 14.54 -11.55
C ARG A 110 -4.34 14.85 -10.38
N PRO A 111 -4.52 16.11 -9.96
CA PRO A 111 -5.44 16.45 -8.88
C PRO A 111 -6.89 16.03 -9.18
N LEU A 112 -7.55 15.38 -8.22
CA LEU A 112 -8.94 14.93 -8.36
C LEU A 112 -9.96 16.09 -8.35
N ASP A 113 -9.59 17.21 -7.74
CA ASP A 113 -10.36 18.46 -7.77
C ASP A 113 -10.19 19.25 -9.08
N GLN A 114 -9.46 18.69 -10.05
CA GLN A 114 -9.18 19.29 -11.36
C GLN A 114 -8.41 20.61 -11.29
N THR A 115 -7.76 20.88 -10.16
CA THR A 115 -6.83 22.01 -10.05
C THR A 115 -5.54 21.73 -10.82
N ASP A 116 -4.87 22.80 -11.24
CA ASP A 116 -3.55 22.68 -11.85
C ASP A 116 -2.51 22.28 -10.80
N LEU A 117 -1.58 21.42 -11.21
CA LEU A 117 -0.44 21.10 -10.36
C LEU A 117 0.41 22.35 -10.11
N PRO A 118 0.90 22.55 -8.88
CA PRO A 118 1.79 23.66 -8.57
C PRO A 118 3.08 23.61 -9.42
N GLY A 119 3.65 24.78 -9.69
CA GLY A 119 4.93 24.88 -10.41
C GLY A 119 6.10 24.25 -9.64
N GLY A 120 7.18 23.92 -10.36
CA GLY A 120 8.44 23.44 -9.77
C GLY A 120 8.50 21.93 -9.47
N LEU A 121 7.48 21.16 -9.87
CA LEU A 121 7.48 19.71 -9.72
C LEU A 121 8.41 19.01 -10.73
N LYS A 122 9.08 17.96 -10.29
CA LYS A 122 9.96 17.13 -11.12
C LYS A 122 9.18 15.95 -11.71
N ALA A 123 9.35 15.67 -12.99
CA ALA A 123 8.80 14.46 -13.60
C ALA A 123 9.64 13.24 -13.22
N VAL A 124 8.99 12.16 -12.81
CA VAL A 124 9.65 10.90 -12.46
C VAL A 124 8.85 9.70 -12.98
N SER A 125 9.54 8.72 -13.54
CA SER A 125 8.89 7.47 -13.97
C SER A 125 8.24 6.74 -12.80
N THR A 126 7.06 6.17 -13.05
CA THR A 126 6.35 5.28 -12.12
C THR A 126 6.96 3.86 -12.06
N ASN A 127 7.78 3.50 -13.06
CA ASN A 127 8.39 2.17 -13.23
C ASN A 127 9.84 2.13 -12.73
N ARG A 128 10.10 2.62 -11.51
CA ARG A 128 11.44 2.60 -10.90
C ARG A 128 11.80 1.21 -10.36
N LYS A 129 13.10 0.96 -10.27
CA LYS A 129 13.66 -0.26 -9.67
C LYS A 129 13.78 -0.09 -8.15
N PRO A 130 13.61 -1.17 -7.37
CA PRO A 130 13.85 -1.14 -5.94
C PRO A 130 15.33 -0.81 -5.62
N PRO A 131 15.64 -0.23 -4.44
CA PRO A 131 17.02 -0.01 -4.01
C PRO A 131 17.82 -1.32 -3.98
N ASN A 132 19.12 -1.24 -4.25
CA ASN A 132 20.01 -2.41 -4.19
C ASN A 132 19.99 -3.01 -2.77
N PRO A 133 19.64 -4.31 -2.59
CA PRO A 133 19.58 -4.92 -1.27
C PRO A 133 20.88 -4.82 -0.47
N MET A 134 22.04 -4.82 -1.14
CA MET A 134 23.34 -4.77 -0.48
C MET A 134 23.69 -3.38 0.07
N THR A 135 23.01 -2.33 -0.38
CA THR A 135 23.21 -0.97 0.12
C THR A 135 22.12 -0.54 1.11
N ARG A 136 21.12 -1.38 1.38
CA ARG A 136 20.06 -1.07 2.34
C ARG A 136 20.58 -1.17 3.77
N PRO A 137 20.48 -0.09 4.57
CA PRO A 137 20.77 -0.16 5.99
C PRO A 137 19.85 -1.15 6.70
N ARG A 138 20.33 -1.77 7.79
CA ARG A 138 19.49 -2.57 8.67
C ARG A 138 18.47 -1.68 9.39
N ILE A 139 17.34 -2.28 9.75
CA ILE A 139 16.32 -1.64 10.58
C ILE A 139 16.76 -1.77 12.04
N THR A 140 17.10 -0.64 12.67
CA THR A 140 17.64 -0.61 14.05
C THR A 140 16.81 0.25 15.00
N THR A 141 15.88 1.04 14.48
CA THR A 141 15.13 2.04 15.24
C THR A 141 13.64 1.68 15.22
N PRO A 142 12.96 1.68 16.37
CA PRO A 142 11.49 1.63 16.42
C PRO A 142 10.86 2.76 15.60
N PHE A 143 9.67 2.50 15.08
CA PHE A 143 8.84 3.46 14.38
C PHE A 143 7.50 3.58 15.11
N GLN A 144 7.26 4.70 15.75
CA GLN A 144 6.04 4.93 16.52
C GLN A 144 4.83 5.11 15.60
N LEU A 145 3.77 4.34 15.84
CA LEU A 145 2.48 4.49 15.17
C LEU A 145 1.42 5.20 16.00
N GLY A 146 1.60 5.25 17.32
CA GLY A 146 0.60 5.78 18.23
C GLY A 146 -0.53 4.78 18.54
N VAL A 147 -0.27 3.49 18.35
CA VAL A 147 -1.24 2.40 18.60
C VAL A 147 -0.59 1.42 19.57
N ARG A 148 -1.04 1.45 20.83
CA ARG A 148 -0.36 0.78 21.96
C ARG A 148 -0.18 -0.73 21.77
N ALA A 149 -1.16 -1.40 21.18
CA ALA A 149 -1.05 -2.81 20.86
C ALA A 149 0.06 -3.09 19.82
N ILE A 150 0.26 -2.19 18.85
CA ILE A 150 1.32 -2.34 17.86
C ILE A 150 2.66 -1.92 18.45
N ASP A 151 2.77 -0.70 18.97
CA ASP A 151 4.01 -0.13 19.49
C ASP A 151 4.60 -0.98 20.63
N GLY A 152 3.75 -1.55 21.49
CA GLY A 152 4.19 -2.40 22.60
C GLY A 152 4.37 -3.88 22.27
N LEU A 153 3.49 -4.52 21.48
CA LEU A 153 3.49 -5.98 21.32
C LEU A 153 3.96 -6.47 19.95
N LEU A 154 3.95 -5.57 18.95
CA LEU A 154 4.23 -5.86 17.55
C LEU A 154 5.11 -4.75 16.95
N THR A 155 6.07 -4.23 17.73
CA THR A 155 6.81 -3.00 17.43
C THR A 155 7.30 -2.98 15.99
N VAL A 156 6.94 -1.92 15.28
CA VAL A 156 7.35 -1.70 13.90
C VAL A 156 8.68 -0.95 13.90
N GLY A 157 9.55 -1.27 12.95
CA GLY A 157 10.81 -0.57 12.75
C GLY A 157 10.76 0.42 11.59
N GLN A 158 11.62 1.43 11.64
CA GLN A 158 11.72 2.44 10.59
C GLN A 158 12.24 1.82 9.27
N GLY A 159 11.44 1.93 8.21
CA GLY A 159 11.70 1.27 6.93
C GLY A 159 11.20 -0.18 6.86
N GLN A 160 10.43 -0.66 7.84
CA GLN A 160 9.82 -1.99 7.79
C GLN A 160 8.61 -2.03 6.86
N ARG A 161 8.35 -3.20 6.27
CA ARG A 161 7.17 -3.45 5.43
C ARG A 161 6.25 -4.44 6.16
N ILE A 162 5.07 -3.96 6.53
CA ILE A 162 4.08 -4.70 7.32
C ILE A 162 2.81 -4.90 6.51
N GLY A 163 2.23 -6.09 6.57
CA GLY A 163 0.90 -6.35 6.03
C GLY A 163 -0.20 -6.09 7.06
N ILE A 164 -1.35 -5.54 6.66
CA ILE A 164 -2.56 -5.47 7.50
C ILE A 164 -3.60 -6.40 6.89
N PHE A 165 -3.80 -7.56 7.48
CA PHE A 165 -4.70 -8.58 7.00
C PHE A 165 -6.04 -8.41 7.69
N ALA A 166 -7.06 -8.06 6.92
CA ALA A 166 -8.35 -7.67 7.49
C ALA A 166 -9.51 -8.07 6.57
N GLY A 167 -10.58 -8.59 7.16
CA GLY A 167 -11.87 -8.68 6.50
C GLY A 167 -12.57 -7.32 6.40
N SER A 168 -13.69 -7.27 5.66
CA SER A 168 -14.54 -6.07 5.64
C SER A 168 -15.15 -5.77 7.01
N GLY A 169 -15.18 -4.50 7.41
CA GLY A 169 -15.91 -4.02 8.60
C GLY A 169 -15.22 -4.25 9.95
N VAL A 170 -13.95 -4.68 9.98
CA VAL A 170 -13.22 -4.97 11.24
C VAL A 170 -12.40 -3.78 11.77
N GLY A 171 -12.52 -2.59 11.16
CA GLY A 171 -11.81 -1.38 11.58
C GLY A 171 -10.48 -1.08 10.86
N LYS A 172 -10.24 -1.66 9.67
CA LYS A 172 -9.05 -1.41 8.82
C LYS A 172 -8.79 0.08 8.61
N SER A 173 -9.75 0.79 8.05
CA SER A 173 -9.63 2.21 7.69
C SER A 173 -9.41 3.09 8.92
N THR A 174 -10.10 2.78 10.02
CA THR A 174 -9.92 3.46 11.31
C THR A 174 -8.51 3.28 11.86
N LEU A 175 -7.96 2.06 11.83
CA LEU A 175 -6.58 1.80 12.26
C LEU A 175 -5.55 2.55 11.40
N MET A 176 -5.76 2.57 10.08
CA MET A 176 -4.92 3.35 9.16
C MET A 176 -5.00 4.85 9.48
N GLY A 177 -6.19 5.40 9.73
CA GLY A 177 -6.37 6.79 10.15
C GLY A 177 -5.66 7.11 11.46
N MET A 178 -5.77 6.24 12.47
CA MET A 178 -5.03 6.38 13.74
C MET A 178 -3.52 6.45 13.51
N ALA A 179 -2.96 5.54 12.70
CA ALA A 179 -1.53 5.56 12.36
C ALA A 179 -1.13 6.80 11.55
N ALA A 180 -1.97 7.23 10.60
CA ALA A 180 -1.74 8.42 9.78
C ALA A 180 -1.62 9.69 10.64
N ARG A 181 -2.49 9.83 11.64
CA ARG A 181 -2.49 10.99 12.53
C ARG A 181 -1.34 10.93 13.54
N ASN A 182 -1.14 9.78 14.17
CA ASN A 182 -0.34 9.67 15.39
C ASN A 182 1.12 9.21 15.18
N SER A 183 1.47 8.74 13.98
CA SER A 183 2.85 8.30 13.70
C SER A 183 3.85 9.45 13.67
N GLU A 184 5.11 9.12 13.92
CA GLU A 184 6.26 10.05 13.86
C GLU A 184 6.81 10.30 12.45
N ALA A 185 6.07 9.88 11.42
CA ALA A 185 6.47 10.08 10.02
C ALA A 185 6.58 11.57 9.67
N ASP A 186 7.60 11.93 8.89
CA ASP A 186 7.71 13.28 8.31
C ASP A 186 6.61 13.53 7.28
N VAL A 187 6.26 12.49 6.50
CA VAL A 187 5.30 12.56 5.40
C VAL A 187 4.52 11.25 5.32
N ASN A 188 3.21 11.35 5.09
CA ASN A 188 2.36 10.22 4.77
C ASN A 188 2.09 10.17 3.26
N VAL A 189 2.12 8.97 2.69
CA VAL A 189 1.62 8.73 1.33
C VAL A 189 0.59 7.61 1.40
N ILE A 190 -0.65 7.89 0.99
CA ILE A 190 -1.78 6.98 1.17
C ILE A 190 -2.37 6.64 -0.20
N ALA A 191 -2.35 5.37 -0.58
CA ALA A 191 -2.99 4.88 -1.79
C ALA A 191 -4.32 4.18 -1.45
N LEU A 192 -5.43 4.71 -1.95
CA LEU A 192 -6.78 4.16 -1.78
C LEU A 192 -7.28 3.64 -3.13
N ILE A 193 -7.22 2.33 -3.33
CA ILE A 193 -7.27 1.67 -4.63
C ILE A 193 -8.30 0.56 -4.63
N GLY A 194 -9.29 0.69 -5.51
CA GLY A 194 -10.39 -0.26 -5.63
C GLY A 194 -11.43 -0.19 -4.51
N GLU A 195 -11.37 0.86 -3.70
CA GLU A 195 -12.41 1.19 -2.71
C GLU A 195 -13.55 1.96 -3.38
N ARG A 196 -14.73 2.03 -2.73
CA ARG A 196 -15.85 2.81 -3.24
C ARG A 196 -15.61 4.30 -3.00
N GLY A 197 -16.08 5.18 -3.89
CA GLY A 197 -15.89 6.63 -3.77
C GLY A 197 -16.36 7.23 -2.43
N ARG A 198 -17.48 6.72 -1.87
CA ARG A 198 -17.94 7.14 -0.52
C ARG A 198 -16.95 6.76 0.59
N GLU A 199 -16.35 5.57 0.49
CA GLU A 199 -15.43 5.04 1.52
C GLU A 199 -14.10 5.82 1.49
N VAL A 200 -13.67 6.26 0.29
CA VAL A 200 -12.55 7.19 0.12
C VAL A 200 -12.83 8.52 0.81
N ARG A 201 -14.01 9.11 0.56
CA ARG A 201 -14.39 10.39 1.16
C ARG A 201 -14.48 10.30 2.68
N ASP A 202 -15.13 9.25 3.20
CA ASP A 202 -15.24 9.00 4.63
C ASP A 202 -13.85 8.87 5.28
N PHE A 203 -12.93 8.16 4.62
CA PHE A 203 -11.56 8.06 5.13
C PHE A 203 -10.87 9.43 5.20
N ILE A 204 -10.97 10.26 4.17
CA ILE A 204 -10.29 11.57 4.13
C ILE A 204 -10.89 12.53 5.16
N GLU A 205 -12.22 12.67 5.17
CA GLU A 205 -12.91 13.67 5.98
C GLU A 205 -13.00 13.27 7.46
N ARG A 206 -13.24 11.99 7.75
CA ARG A 206 -13.50 11.50 9.12
C ARG A 206 -12.30 10.80 9.74
N ASP A 207 -11.68 9.85 9.03
CA ASP A 207 -10.60 9.05 9.61
C ASP A 207 -9.24 9.77 9.51
N LEU A 208 -8.95 10.57 8.50
CA LEU A 208 -7.68 11.27 8.39
C LEU A 208 -7.77 12.67 9.00
N GLY A 209 -8.85 13.39 8.67
CA GLY A 209 -9.09 14.76 9.09
C GLY A 209 -8.13 15.76 8.45
N GLU A 210 -8.37 17.05 8.69
CA GLU A 210 -7.61 18.14 8.06
C GLU A 210 -6.11 18.12 8.43
N GLU A 211 -5.80 17.91 9.71
CA GLU A 211 -4.42 17.87 10.20
C GLU A 211 -3.64 16.67 9.64
N GLY A 212 -4.30 15.50 9.53
CA GLY A 212 -3.71 14.34 8.89
C GLY A 212 -3.46 14.60 7.40
N LEU A 213 -4.39 15.26 6.70
CA LEU A 213 -4.30 15.58 5.28
C LEU A 213 -3.14 16.53 4.97
N LYS A 214 -2.90 17.57 5.79
CA LYS A 214 -1.81 18.55 5.60
C LYS A 214 -0.42 17.91 5.45
N LYS A 215 -0.17 16.79 6.12
CA LYS A 215 1.09 16.02 6.04
C LYS A 215 1.03 14.82 5.10
N SER A 216 -0.06 14.67 4.35
CA SER A 216 -0.31 13.49 3.51
C SER A 216 -0.39 13.84 2.03
N VAL A 217 0.03 12.92 1.17
CA VAL A 217 -0.35 12.88 -0.25
C VAL A 217 -1.25 11.67 -0.46
N ILE A 218 -2.45 11.88 -0.99
CA ILE A 218 -3.42 10.81 -1.20
C ILE A 218 -3.51 10.50 -2.68
N VAL A 219 -3.38 9.23 -3.05
CA VAL A 219 -3.58 8.74 -4.42
C VAL A 219 -4.79 7.83 -4.44
N VAL A 220 -5.79 8.18 -5.24
CA VAL A 220 -7.07 7.48 -5.31
C VAL A 220 -7.26 6.88 -6.69
N ALA A 221 -7.68 5.62 -6.73
CA ALA A 221 -8.25 5.02 -7.92
C ALA A 221 -9.42 4.11 -7.51
N THR A 222 -10.66 4.53 -7.75
CA THR A 222 -11.86 3.85 -7.26
C THR A 222 -12.17 2.55 -8.02
N SER A 223 -13.06 1.72 -7.47
CA SER A 223 -13.40 0.40 -8.04
C SER A 223 -14.01 0.44 -9.45
N ASP A 224 -14.67 1.54 -9.80
CA ASP A 224 -15.33 1.78 -11.09
C ASP A 224 -14.34 2.18 -12.21
N GLN A 225 -13.13 2.61 -11.86
CA GLN A 225 -12.12 3.05 -12.81
C GLN A 225 -11.42 1.86 -13.52
N PRO A 226 -10.83 2.07 -14.71
CA PRO A 226 -10.14 1.02 -15.44
C PRO A 226 -9.04 0.30 -14.63
N PRO A 227 -8.80 -1.01 -14.85
CA PRO A 227 -7.81 -1.78 -14.09
C PRO A 227 -6.40 -1.17 -14.13
N LEU A 228 -6.04 -0.61 -15.28
CA LEU A 228 -4.74 0.02 -15.47
C LEU A 228 -4.55 1.25 -14.58
N GLN A 229 -5.59 2.08 -14.42
CA GLN A 229 -5.55 3.23 -13.53
C GLN A 229 -5.35 2.80 -12.06
N ARG A 230 -5.99 1.70 -11.64
CA ARG A 230 -5.81 1.11 -10.30
C ARG A 230 -4.38 0.59 -10.07
N ILE A 231 -3.79 -0.05 -11.08
CA ILE A 231 -2.38 -0.51 -11.05
C ILE A 231 -1.45 0.71 -10.93
N LYS A 232 -1.67 1.73 -11.76
CA LYS A 232 -0.84 2.95 -11.77
C LYS A 232 -0.94 3.75 -10.49
N GLY A 233 -2.12 3.86 -9.88
CA GLY A 233 -2.26 4.59 -8.62
C GLY A 233 -1.31 4.11 -7.52
N LYS A 234 -1.01 2.80 -7.47
CA LYS A 234 -0.03 2.26 -6.52
C LYS A 234 1.41 2.56 -6.88
N LEU A 235 1.74 2.47 -8.17
CA LEU A 235 3.09 2.81 -8.65
C LEU A 235 3.34 4.31 -8.50
N THR A 236 2.34 5.14 -8.76
CA THR A 236 2.31 6.59 -8.53
C THR A 236 2.56 6.90 -7.06
N ALA A 237 1.77 6.35 -6.13
CA ALA A 237 1.97 6.53 -4.69
C ALA A 237 3.37 6.08 -4.23
N THR A 238 3.84 4.93 -4.72
CA THR A 238 5.18 4.44 -4.37
C THR A 238 6.28 5.39 -4.88
N SER A 239 6.11 5.96 -6.08
CA SER A 239 7.08 6.90 -6.66
C SER A 239 7.09 8.26 -5.93
N ILE A 240 5.94 8.70 -5.44
CA ILE A 240 5.84 9.88 -4.55
C ILE A 240 6.55 9.60 -3.21
N ALA A 241 6.33 8.43 -2.61
CA ALA A 241 7.01 8.05 -1.37
C ALA A 241 8.54 7.96 -1.55
N GLU A 242 9.01 7.40 -2.67
CA GLU A 242 10.43 7.38 -3.02
C GLU A 242 11.02 8.77 -3.17
N PHE A 243 10.28 9.72 -3.77
CA PHE A 243 10.75 11.10 -3.85
C PHE A 243 11.05 11.68 -2.46
N PHE A 244 10.11 11.58 -1.51
CA PHE A 244 10.32 12.11 -0.16
C PHE A 244 11.44 11.37 0.60
N ARG A 245 11.52 10.04 0.46
CA ARG A 245 12.63 9.24 0.99
C ARG A 245 13.98 9.77 0.48
N ASP A 246 14.09 9.97 -0.83
CA ASP A 246 15.33 10.44 -1.47
C ASP A 246 15.68 11.88 -1.04
N GLN A 247 14.71 12.65 -0.50
CA GLN A 247 14.96 13.94 0.18
C GLN A 247 15.38 13.79 1.66
N GLY A 248 15.63 12.58 2.14
CA GLY A 248 16.02 12.30 3.51
C GLY A 248 14.87 12.18 4.50
N LYS A 249 13.62 12.05 4.03
CA LYS A 249 12.43 11.95 4.89
C LYS A 249 12.10 10.53 5.32
N ASN A 250 11.50 10.41 6.49
CA ASN A 250 10.88 9.20 7.01
C ASN A 250 9.42 9.17 6.58
N VAL A 251 9.12 8.36 5.57
CA VAL A 251 7.82 8.31 4.92
C VAL A 251 7.04 7.13 5.44
N MET A 252 5.78 7.35 5.81
CA MET A 252 4.83 6.27 6.01
C MET A 252 4.00 6.06 4.73
N LEU A 253 4.16 4.91 4.09
CA LEU A 253 3.38 4.51 2.92
C LEU A 253 2.25 3.58 3.34
N MET A 254 1.00 4.00 3.17
CA MET A 254 -0.17 3.14 3.38
C MET A 254 -0.78 2.77 2.03
N MET A 255 -0.91 1.48 1.75
CA MET A 255 -1.41 0.99 0.48
C MET A 255 -2.61 0.07 0.66
N ASP A 256 -3.78 0.61 0.34
CA ASP A 256 -5.06 -0.06 0.48
C ASP A 256 -5.68 -0.35 -0.89
N SER A 257 -5.81 -1.60 -1.35
CA SER A 257 -5.24 -2.84 -0.80
C SER A 257 -4.44 -3.60 -1.84
N VAL A 258 -3.43 -4.36 -1.41
CA VAL A 258 -2.63 -5.23 -2.30
C VAL A 258 -3.51 -6.25 -3.01
N THR A 259 -4.59 -6.71 -2.38
CA THR A 259 -5.59 -7.56 -3.03
C THR A 259 -6.23 -6.87 -4.25
N ARG A 260 -6.63 -5.60 -4.15
CA ARG A 260 -7.20 -4.85 -5.29
C ARG A 260 -6.20 -4.64 -6.43
N PHE A 261 -4.92 -4.51 -6.12
CA PHE A 261 -3.86 -4.49 -7.14
C PHE A 261 -3.72 -5.81 -7.88
N ALA A 262 -3.68 -6.91 -7.13
CA ALA A 262 -3.59 -8.25 -7.69
C ALA A 262 -4.81 -8.57 -8.56
N MET A 263 -6.01 -8.16 -8.14
CA MET A 263 -7.23 -8.30 -8.94
C MET A 263 -7.17 -7.49 -10.23
N ALA A 264 -6.72 -6.22 -10.16
CA ALA A 264 -6.55 -5.40 -11.36
C ALA A 264 -5.52 -6.00 -12.32
N GLN A 265 -4.38 -6.47 -11.82
CA GLN A 265 -3.37 -7.13 -12.66
C GLN A 265 -3.89 -8.44 -13.26
N ARG A 266 -4.71 -9.20 -12.53
CA ARG A 266 -5.39 -10.39 -13.05
C ARG A 266 -6.33 -10.03 -14.21
N GLU A 267 -7.11 -8.96 -14.08
CA GLU A 267 -7.99 -8.48 -15.16
C GLU A 267 -7.18 -8.11 -16.41
N VAL A 268 -6.05 -7.40 -16.24
CA VAL A 268 -5.14 -7.08 -17.35
C VAL A 268 -4.57 -8.35 -18.00
N GLY A 269 -4.03 -9.27 -17.19
CA GLY A 269 -3.43 -10.52 -17.67
C GLY A 269 -4.42 -11.37 -18.45
N LEU A 270 -5.64 -11.54 -17.95
CA LEU A 270 -6.68 -12.29 -18.66
C LEU A 270 -7.09 -11.61 -19.98
N ALA A 271 -7.17 -10.27 -19.99
CA ALA A 271 -7.54 -9.51 -21.18
C ALA A 271 -6.50 -9.61 -22.32
N ILE A 272 -5.22 -9.85 -21.99
CA ILE A 272 -4.16 -10.08 -22.98
C ILE A 272 -3.92 -11.59 -23.26
N GLY A 273 -4.68 -12.48 -22.63
CA GLY A 273 -4.65 -13.92 -22.87
C GLY A 273 -3.70 -14.74 -21.98
N GLU A 274 -3.24 -14.20 -20.84
CA GLU A 274 -2.51 -15.02 -19.87
C GLU A 274 -3.44 -16.08 -19.25
N PRO A 275 -3.00 -17.35 -19.14
CA PRO A 275 -3.82 -18.39 -18.52
C PRO A 275 -3.96 -18.15 -17.00
N PRO A 276 -5.15 -18.37 -16.42
CA PRO A 276 -5.30 -18.39 -14.97
C PRO A 276 -4.63 -19.64 -14.39
N THR A 277 -3.82 -19.46 -13.35
CA THR A 277 -3.08 -20.56 -12.69
C THR A 277 -3.57 -20.74 -11.25
N SER A 278 -2.93 -20.11 -10.28
CA SER A 278 -3.20 -20.28 -8.85
C SER A 278 -4.54 -19.63 -8.45
N LYS A 279 -5.57 -20.47 -8.24
CA LYS A 279 -6.96 -20.07 -7.88
C LYS A 279 -7.50 -18.91 -8.74
N GLY A 280 -7.20 -18.92 -10.04
CA GLY A 280 -7.71 -17.91 -10.98
C GLY A 280 -6.81 -16.68 -11.18
N TYR A 281 -5.71 -16.52 -10.44
CA TYR A 281 -4.75 -15.44 -10.71
C TYR A 281 -3.79 -15.80 -11.84
N THR A 282 -3.39 -14.78 -12.63
CA THR A 282 -2.42 -14.94 -13.71
C THR A 282 -0.97 -14.88 -13.17
N PRO A 283 0.02 -15.49 -13.85
CA PRO A 283 1.41 -15.47 -13.40
C PRO A 283 2.00 -14.06 -13.21
N SER A 284 1.58 -13.09 -14.03
CA SER A 284 2.05 -11.70 -13.94
C SER A 284 1.76 -11.05 -12.59
N VAL A 285 0.69 -11.45 -11.91
CA VAL A 285 0.33 -10.96 -10.57
C VAL A 285 1.47 -11.25 -9.59
N PHE A 286 1.92 -12.51 -9.52
CA PHE A 286 2.97 -12.94 -8.60
C PHE A 286 4.35 -12.41 -8.99
N ALA A 287 4.59 -12.14 -10.27
CA ALA A 287 5.81 -11.48 -10.73
C ALA A 287 5.85 -9.98 -10.38
N LEU A 288 4.68 -9.33 -10.27
CA LEU A 288 4.56 -7.90 -10.03
C LEU A 288 4.54 -7.54 -8.54
N LEU A 289 4.00 -8.42 -7.69
CA LEU A 289 3.94 -8.21 -6.24
C LEU A 289 5.33 -7.90 -5.64
N PRO A 290 6.39 -8.71 -5.81
CA PRO A 290 7.71 -8.39 -5.28
C PRO A 290 8.25 -7.08 -5.83
N LYS A 291 8.05 -6.80 -7.14
CA LYS A 291 8.54 -5.56 -7.77
C LYS A 291 7.93 -4.30 -7.16
N LEU A 292 6.70 -4.38 -6.68
CA LEU A 292 6.04 -3.28 -5.98
C LEU A 292 6.48 -3.20 -4.52
N LEU A 293 6.42 -4.32 -3.79
CA LEU A 293 6.65 -4.36 -2.34
C LEU A 293 8.13 -4.12 -1.98
N GLU A 294 9.06 -4.49 -2.84
CA GLU A 294 10.51 -4.27 -2.62
C GLU A 294 10.96 -2.82 -2.83
N ARG A 295 10.08 -1.92 -3.29
CA ARG A 295 10.45 -0.50 -3.49
C ARG A 295 10.44 0.33 -2.20
N SER A 296 9.67 -0.10 -1.21
CA SER A 296 9.70 0.43 0.15
C SER A 296 10.84 -0.21 0.96
N GLY A 297 11.20 0.40 2.07
CA GLY A 297 12.37 -0.01 2.85
C GLY A 297 13.22 1.15 3.33
N THR A 298 14.28 0.81 4.05
CA THR A 298 15.42 1.68 4.30
C THR A 298 16.20 1.97 3.00
N ALA A 299 16.83 3.13 2.93
CA ALA A 299 17.76 3.50 1.87
C ALA A 299 18.94 4.27 2.47
N GLU A 300 19.92 4.64 1.63
CA GLU A 300 21.06 5.48 2.05
C GLU A 300 20.61 6.81 2.65
N THR A 301 19.51 7.37 2.15
CA THR A 301 18.86 8.57 2.68
C THR A 301 17.37 8.28 2.93
N GLY A 302 16.87 8.71 4.10
CA GLY A 302 15.48 8.52 4.49
C GLY A 302 15.04 7.05 4.59
N SER A 303 13.72 6.85 4.73
CA SER A 303 13.14 5.50 4.77
C SER A 303 11.66 5.52 4.36
N ILE A 304 11.16 4.39 3.86
CA ILE A 304 9.72 4.18 3.65
C ILE A 304 9.27 3.02 4.55
N THR A 305 8.58 3.33 5.64
CA THR A 305 7.85 2.35 6.45
C THR A 305 6.49 2.11 5.79
N ALA A 306 6.22 0.89 5.35
CA ALA A 306 5.06 0.61 4.50
C ALA A 306 4.05 -0.33 5.17
N PHE A 307 2.77 0.04 5.07
CA PHE A 307 1.62 -0.76 5.49
C PHE A 307 0.81 -1.17 4.27
N TYR A 308 0.80 -2.46 3.98
CA TYR A 308 0.12 -3.05 2.83
C TYR A 308 -1.11 -3.78 3.31
N THR A 309 -2.31 -3.26 3.05
CA THR A 309 -3.52 -3.97 3.45
C THR A 309 -3.77 -5.14 2.50
N VAL A 310 -4.26 -6.25 3.07
CA VAL A 310 -4.64 -7.46 2.36
C VAL A 310 -6.05 -7.81 2.82
N LEU A 311 -6.97 -7.89 1.87
CA LEU A 311 -8.33 -8.33 2.14
C LEU A 311 -8.31 -9.85 2.25
N VAL A 312 -8.70 -10.38 3.41
CA VAL A 312 -8.85 -11.82 3.62
C VAL A 312 -10.33 -12.17 3.70
N ASP A 313 -10.82 -12.92 2.72
CA ASP A 313 -12.19 -13.39 2.71
C ASP A 313 -12.38 -14.47 3.78
N GLY A 314 -13.35 -14.25 4.67
CA GLY A 314 -13.65 -15.22 5.75
C GLY A 314 -12.49 -15.47 6.71
N ASP A 315 -11.56 -14.53 6.83
CA ASP A 315 -10.35 -14.65 7.66
C ASP A 315 -9.40 -15.80 7.22
N ASP A 316 -9.50 -16.27 5.96
CA ASP A 316 -8.59 -17.30 5.41
C ASP A 316 -7.26 -16.71 4.93
N MET A 317 -6.24 -16.85 5.77
CA MET A 317 -4.86 -16.43 5.49
C MET A 317 -4.15 -17.31 4.45
N ASN A 318 -4.77 -18.40 3.97
CA ASN A 318 -4.20 -19.31 2.97
C ASN A 318 -4.68 -19.01 1.54
N GLU A 319 -5.31 -17.86 1.32
CA GLU A 319 -5.54 -17.38 -0.05
C GLU A 319 -4.19 -17.05 -0.74
N PRO A 320 -4.10 -17.14 -2.08
CA PRO A 320 -2.82 -17.02 -2.78
C PRO A 320 -2.14 -15.65 -2.60
N ILE A 321 -2.93 -14.58 -2.52
CA ILE A 321 -2.40 -13.22 -2.35
C ILE A 321 -1.94 -13.02 -0.92
N ALA A 322 -2.74 -13.41 0.08
CA ALA A 322 -2.34 -13.36 1.47
C ALA A 322 -1.04 -14.14 1.73
N ASP A 323 -0.94 -15.36 1.20
CA ASP A 323 0.26 -16.20 1.38
C ASP A 323 1.50 -15.60 0.70
N ALA A 324 1.38 -15.18 -0.57
CA ALA A 324 2.49 -14.56 -1.30
C ALA A 324 2.97 -13.27 -0.62
N VAL A 325 2.04 -12.40 -0.21
CA VAL A 325 2.36 -11.14 0.47
C VAL A 325 3.00 -11.41 1.84
N ARG A 326 2.50 -12.39 2.60
CA ARG A 326 3.09 -12.80 3.88
C ARG A 326 4.52 -13.34 3.72
N GLY A 327 4.82 -13.98 2.59
CA GLY A 327 6.18 -14.43 2.25
C GLY A 327 7.15 -13.27 1.98
N ILE A 328 6.67 -12.20 1.34
CA ILE A 328 7.48 -11.05 0.91
C ILE A 328 7.70 -10.04 2.06
N LEU A 329 6.70 -9.80 2.90
CA LEU A 329 6.74 -8.75 3.92
C LEU A 329 7.51 -9.15 5.19
N ASP A 330 7.91 -8.13 5.95
CA ASP A 330 8.72 -8.24 7.18
C ASP A 330 7.85 -8.48 8.44
N GLY A 331 6.54 -8.71 8.27
CA GLY A 331 5.59 -8.87 9.36
C GLY A 331 4.15 -8.65 8.89
N HIS A 332 3.21 -8.92 9.78
CA HIS A 332 1.79 -8.68 9.54
C HIS A 332 1.00 -8.45 10.83
N ILE A 333 -0.08 -7.68 10.70
CA ILE A 333 -1.08 -7.40 11.72
C ILE A 333 -2.40 -7.98 11.22
N VAL A 334 -3.02 -8.86 12.01
CA VAL A 334 -4.30 -9.49 11.69
C VAL A 334 -5.40 -8.76 12.44
N LEU A 335 -6.43 -8.30 11.72
CA LEU A 335 -7.65 -7.77 12.29
C LEU A 335 -8.75 -8.84 12.25
N ASP A 336 -9.28 -9.19 13.42
CA ASP A 336 -10.16 -10.33 13.61
C ASP A 336 -11.61 -9.89 13.84
N ARG A 337 -12.52 -10.48 13.05
CA ARG A 337 -13.95 -10.16 13.11
C ARG A 337 -14.58 -10.50 14.47
N LYS A 338 -14.14 -11.57 15.14
CA LYS A 338 -14.65 -11.95 16.47
C LYS A 338 -14.32 -10.89 17.51
N LEU A 339 -13.12 -10.28 17.43
CA LEU A 339 -12.73 -9.19 18.33
C LEU A 339 -13.58 -7.94 18.07
N ALA A 340 -13.79 -7.59 16.79
CA ALA A 340 -14.65 -6.48 16.41
C ALA A 340 -16.11 -6.65 16.90
N GLN A 341 -16.66 -7.87 16.79
CA GLN A 341 -18.00 -8.21 17.28
C GLN A 341 -18.13 -8.15 18.81
N LYS A 342 -17.04 -8.41 19.53
CA LYS A 342 -16.95 -8.22 21.00
C LYS A 342 -16.76 -6.74 21.40
N GLY A 343 -16.70 -5.82 20.44
CA GLY A 343 -16.48 -4.39 20.71
C GLY A 343 -15.03 -4.06 21.09
N GLN A 344 -14.07 -4.94 20.83
CA GLN A 344 -12.65 -4.66 21.01
C GLN A 344 -12.09 -3.94 19.79
N TYR A 345 -11.70 -2.67 19.96
CA TYR A 345 -11.03 -1.87 18.94
C TYR A 345 -9.72 -1.24 19.48
N PRO A 346 -8.65 -1.20 18.67
CA PRO A 346 -8.49 -1.86 17.37
C PRO A 346 -8.63 -3.39 17.48
N ALA A 347 -9.23 -4.03 16.48
CA ALA A 347 -9.56 -5.46 16.49
C ALA A 347 -8.34 -6.36 16.20
N ILE A 348 -7.19 -6.02 16.77
CA ILE A 348 -5.90 -6.68 16.50
C ILE A 348 -5.85 -8.03 17.22
N ASN A 349 -5.69 -9.11 16.46
CA ASN A 349 -5.39 -10.43 16.98
C ASN A 349 -3.87 -10.53 17.19
N VAL A 350 -3.42 -10.17 18.40
CA VAL A 350 -2.00 -10.14 18.77
C VAL A 350 -1.32 -11.52 18.58
N PRO A 351 -1.91 -12.66 19.00
CA PRO A 351 -1.29 -13.97 18.80
C PRO A 351 -1.08 -14.36 17.33
N GLN A 352 -1.98 -13.94 16.42
CA GLN A 352 -1.86 -14.20 14.99
C GLN A 352 -1.04 -13.14 14.23
N SER A 353 -0.58 -12.10 14.92
CA SER A 353 0.21 -11.01 14.34
C SER A 353 1.68 -11.15 14.69
N VAL A 354 2.56 -10.64 13.82
CA VAL A 354 4.02 -10.72 14.01
C VAL A 354 4.73 -9.53 13.39
N SER A 355 5.71 -8.97 14.11
CA SER A 355 6.75 -8.11 13.53
C SER A 355 8.07 -8.88 13.58
N ARG A 356 8.68 -9.18 12.42
CA ARG A 356 9.89 -10.02 12.36
C ARG A 356 11.14 -9.29 12.84
N VAL A 357 11.12 -7.95 12.82
CA VAL A 357 12.26 -7.11 13.22
C VAL A 357 12.22 -6.71 14.68
N MET A 358 11.08 -6.90 15.38
CA MET A 358 10.87 -6.44 16.76
C MET A 358 12.04 -6.82 17.69
N LYS A 359 12.52 -8.07 17.63
CA LYS A 359 13.64 -8.56 18.46
C LYS A 359 14.94 -7.75 18.32
N GLU A 360 15.13 -7.06 17.19
CA GLU A 360 16.35 -6.33 16.85
C GLU A 360 16.26 -4.85 17.25
N ILE A 361 15.05 -4.36 17.54
CA ILE A 361 14.77 -2.93 17.76
C ILE A 361 14.23 -2.62 19.16
N VAL A 362 13.90 -3.64 19.97
CA VAL A 362 13.45 -3.46 21.37
C VAL A 362 14.46 -4.03 22.36
N THR A 363 14.35 -3.60 23.62
CA THR A 363 15.19 -4.13 24.69
C THR A 363 14.80 -5.57 25.06
N PRO A 364 15.71 -6.38 25.64
CA PRO A 364 15.36 -7.73 26.10
C PRO A 364 14.22 -7.75 27.12
N ALA A 365 14.14 -6.75 28.01
CA ALA A 365 13.06 -6.64 28.98
C ALA A 365 11.70 -6.41 28.30
N HIS A 366 11.65 -5.49 27.32
CA HIS A 366 10.45 -5.24 26.52
C HIS A 366 10.03 -6.51 25.76
N MET A 367 10.97 -7.19 25.11
CA MET A 367 10.68 -8.42 24.38
C MET A 367 10.08 -9.51 25.29
N LYS A 368 10.69 -9.77 26.45
CA LYS A 368 10.18 -10.73 27.44
C LYS A 368 8.77 -10.40 27.90
N SER A 369 8.48 -9.14 28.18
CA SER A 369 7.14 -8.71 28.59
C SER A 369 6.10 -8.89 27.50
N ALA A 370 6.46 -8.62 26.23
CA ALA A 370 5.58 -8.86 25.10
C ALA A 370 5.30 -10.37 24.91
N GLU A 371 6.30 -11.23 25.13
CA GLU A 371 6.15 -12.69 25.09
C GLU A 371 5.24 -13.21 26.21
N GLU A 372 5.44 -12.78 27.45
CA GLU A 372 4.57 -13.16 28.58
C GLU A 372 3.12 -12.69 28.36
N PHE A 373 2.93 -11.46 27.87
CA PHE A 373 1.62 -10.95 27.47
C PHE A 373 0.94 -11.87 26.46
N LYS A 374 1.65 -12.21 25.36
CA LYS A 374 1.13 -13.09 24.29
C LYS A 374 0.82 -14.48 24.82
N ARG A 375 1.67 -15.03 25.69
CA ARG A 375 1.47 -16.35 26.32
C ARG A 375 0.19 -16.37 27.15
N LEU A 376 -0.01 -15.39 28.04
CA LEU A 376 -1.19 -15.30 28.89
C LEU A 376 -2.47 -15.10 28.07
N LEU A 377 -2.44 -14.25 27.05
CA LEU A 377 -3.56 -14.07 26.12
C LEU A 377 -3.89 -15.36 25.37
N ALA A 378 -2.88 -16.09 24.87
CA ALA A 378 -3.10 -17.36 24.18
C ALA A 378 -3.73 -18.43 25.09
N VAL A 379 -3.26 -18.53 26.34
CA VAL A 379 -3.86 -19.45 27.34
C VAL A 379 -5.32 -19.11 27.58
N TYR A 380 -5.65 -17.82 27.78
CA TYR A 380 -7.03 -17.40 27.96
C TYR A 380 -7.90 -17.76 26.75
N VAL A 381 -7.48 -17.37 25.54
CA VAL A 381 -8.26 -17.61 24.30
C VAL A 381 -8.50 -19.11 24.08
N SER A 382 -7.49 -19.95 24.32
CA SER A 382 -7.64 -21.40 24.17
C SER A 382 -8.61 -22.05 25.17
N SER A 383 -8.89 -21.35 26.27
CA SER A 383 -9.76 -21.85 27.36
C SER A 383 -11.09 -21.09 27.47
N GLU A 384 -11.31 -20.07 26.62
CA GLU A 384 -12.41 -19.12 26.74
C GLU A 384 -13.79 -19.81 26.74
N ASP A 385 -14.00 -20.78 25.87
CA ASP A 385 -15.27 -21.52 25.79
C ASP A 385 -15.57 -22.29 27.08
N LEU A 386 -14.56 -22.96 27.66
CA LEU A 386 -14.71 -23.72 28.90
C LEU A 386 -14.99 -22.81 30.11
N ILE A 387 -14.41 -21.61 30.10
CA ILE A 387 -14.64 -20.59 31.12
C ILE A 387 -16.08 -20.06 31.01
N ASN A 388 -16.51 -19.70 29.80
CA ASN A 388 -17.82 -19.11 29.56
C ASN A 388 -19.00 -20.06 29.85
N ILE A 389 -18.83 -21.37 29.61
CA ILE A 389 -19.85 -22.38 29.97
C ILE A 389 -19.79 -22.81 31.45
N GLY A 390 -18.86 -22.28 32.24
CA GLY A 390 -18.69 -22.61 33.65
C GLY A 390 -18.11 -24.01 33.92
N ALA A 391 -17.54 -24.66 32.90
CA ALA A 391 -16.94 -26.00 33.03
C ALA A 391 -15.54 -25.96 33.66
N TYR A 392 -14.85 -24.81 33.62
CA TYR A 392 -13.55 -24.63 34.25
C TYR A 392 -13.68 -24.40 35.77
N LYS A 393 -12.89 -25.14 36.57
CA LYS A 393 -12.84 -24.99 38.02
C LYS A 393 -11.51 -24.33 38.44
N ALA A 394 -11.60 -23.23 39.18
CA ALA A 394 -10.42 -22.54 39.72
C ALA A 394 -9.51 -23.47 40.53
N GLY A 395 -8.19 -23.30 40.38
CA GLY A 395 -7.17 -24.11 41.05
C GLY A 395 -6.82 -25.42 40.34
N THR A 396 -7.49 -25.75 39.23
CA THR A 396 -7.17 -26.95 38.44
C THR A 396 -5.98 -26.74 37.49
N ASN A 397 -5.75 -25.50 37.05
CA ASN A 397 -4.60 -25.14 36.22
C ASN A 397 -4.12 -23.72 36.54
N SER A 398 -2.95 -23.61 37.16
CA SER A 398 -2.37 -22.32 37.56
C SER A 398 -2.15 -21.35 36.40
N ASN A 399 -1.89 -21.85 35.19
CA ASN A 399 -1.75 -20.99 34.01
C ASN A 399 -3.08 -20.39 33.58
N ILE A 400 -4.16 -21.17 33.60
CA ILE A 400 -5.50 -20.69 33.25
C ILE A 400 -5.99 -19.73 34.33
N ASP A 401 -5.77 -20.03 35.60
CA ASP A 401 -6.12 -19.13 36.70
C ASP A 401 -5.40 -17.77 36.55
N LYS A 402 -4.08 -17.78 36.26
CA LYS A 402 -3.32 -16.55 35.99
C LYS A 402 -3.88 -15.80 34.79
N ALA A 403 -4.16 -16.51 33.69
CA ALA A 403 -4.71 -15.93 32.46
C ALA A 403 -6.10 -15.30 32.68
N ILE A 404 -7.00 -15.93 33.45
CA ILE A 404 -8.30 -15.37 33.82
C ILE A 404 -8.12 -14.10 34.66
N SER A 405 -7.25 -14.14 35.67
CA SER A 405 -7.07 -13.03 36.59
C SER A 405 -6.54 -11.76 35.90
N ILE A 406 -5.66 -11.92 34.90
CA ILE A 406 -5.00 -10.82 34.20
C ILE A 406 -5.75 -10.37 32.93
N HIS A 407 -6.72 -11.16 32.44
CA HIS A 407 -7.40 -10.88 31.17
C HIS A 407 -8.03 -9.48 31.09
N PRO A 408 -8.69 -8.94 32.14
CA PRO A 408 -9.22 -7.58 32.08
C PRO A 408 -8.15 -6.50 31.83
N GLU A 409 -6.93 -6.69 32.36
CA GLU A 409 -5.81 -5.78 32.12
C GLU A 409 -5.26 -5.93 30.69
N ILE A 410 -5.19 -7.15 30.17
CA ILE A 410 -4.83 -7.45 28.77
C ILE A 410 -5.79 -6.74 27.80
N GLU A 411 -7.09 -6.88 28.01
CA GLU A 411 -8.09 -6.21 27.16
C GLU A 411 -7.94 -4.69 27.21
N LYS A 412 -7.78 -4.12 28.41
CA LYS A 412 -7.58 -2.69 28.59
C LYS A 412 -6.29 -2.21 27.92
N TYR A 413 -5.25 -3.03 27.91
CA TYR A 413 -4.01 -2.72 27.22
C TYR A 413 -4.19 -2.68 25.70
N ILE A 414 -4.96 -3.61 25.11
CA ILE A 414 -5.17 -3.65 23.65
C ILE A 414 -6.18 -2.58 23.18
N LYS A 415 -7.27 -2.37 23.93
CA LYS A 415 -8.35 -1.45 23.57
C LYS A 415 -7.87 0.00 23.58
N GLN A 416 -8.05 0.72 22.48
CA GLN A 416 -7.67 2.12 22.35
C GLN A 416 -8.75 2.88 21.58
N GLY A 417 -9.17 4.04 22.11
CA GLY A 417 -10.09 4.94 21.42
C GLY A 417 -9.45 5.52 20.16
N ILE A 418 -10.29 5.98 19.23
CA ILE A 418 -9.84 6.55 17.94
C ILE A 418 -9.00 7.82 18.18
N ASP A 419 -9.41 8.64 19.15
CA ASP A 419 -8.76 9.89 19.50
C ASP A 419 -7.70 9.74 20.60
N ASP A 420 -7.56 8.52 21.16
CA ASP A 420 -6.52 8.24 22.14
C ASP A 420 -5.17 8.14 21.43
N GLN A 421 -4.16 8.81 21.98
CA GLN A 421 -2.77 8.67 21.58
C GLN A 421 -1.99 7.97 22.68
N ALA A 422 -1.03 7.13 22.29
CA ALA A 422 -0.04 6.54 23.19
C ALA A 422 1.32 6.69 22.53
N SER A 423 2.30 7.27 23.23
CA SER A 423 3.68 7.24 22.75
C SER A 423 4.25 5.83 22.83
N PHE A 424 5.36 5.60 22.12
CA PHE A 424 6.11 4.35 22.19
C PHE A 424 6.58 4.07 23.62
N GLU A 425 7.12 5.10 24.30
CA GLU A 425 7.60 5.01 25.67
C GLU A 425 6.47 4.67 26.65
N GLU A 426 5.31 5.34 26.55
CA GLU A 426 4.14 5.02 27.38
C GLU A 426 3.63 3.61 27.15
N SER A 427 3.63 3.14 25.89
CA SER A 427 3.21 1.79 25.54
C SER A 427 4.13 0.75 26.16
N LYS A 428 5.45 0.95 26.00
CA LYS A 428 6.50 0.12 26.59
C LYS A 428 6.42 0.11 28.11
N ASP A 429 6.34 1.25 28.76
CA ASP A 429 6.36 1.35 30.22
C ASP A 429 5.13 0.70 30.86
N ARG A 430 3.95 0.88 30.24
CA ARG A 430 2.73 0.18 30.68
C ARG A 430 2.89 -1.33 30.57
N LEU A 431 3.47 -1.82 29.48
CA LEU A 431 3.72 -3.24 29.29
C LEU A 431 4.71 -3.78 30.34
N LEU A 432 5.85 -3.12 30.53
CA LEU A 432 6.87 -3.50 31.51
C LEU A 432 6.33 -3.49 32.95
N SER A 433 5.52 -2.50 33.32
CA SER A 433 5.02 -2.36 34.70
C SER A 433 4.17 -3.55 35.17
N ARG A 434 3.53 -4.25 34.24
CA ARG A 434 2.61 -5.37 34.51
C ARG A 434 3.14 -6.72 34.09
N PHE A 435 3.89 -6.79 32.99
CA PHE A 435 4.36 -8.02 32.38
C PHE A 435 5.89 -8.14 32.42
N GLY A 436 6.61 -7.16 32.98
CA GLY A 436 8.07 -7.16 33.12
C GLY A 436 8.57 -7.49 34.51
N LYS A 437 7.68 -7.90 35.43
CA LYS A 437 8.11 -8.43 36.73
C LYS A 437 8.55 -9.88 36.52
N ASP A 438 9.87 -10.09 36.58
CA ASP A 438 10.43 -11.38 36.96
C ASP A 438 9.93 -11.66 38.39
N ASP A 439 9.40 -12.87 38.63
CA ASP A 439 9.19 -13.39 39.99
C ASP A 439 10.54 -13.48 40.73
#